data_AF-A0A8T5VMY4-F1
#
_entry.id   AF-A0A8T5VMY4-F1
#
_cell.length_a   1.000
_cell.length_b   1.000
_cell.length_c   1.000
_cell.angle_alpha   90.00
_cell.angle_beta   90.00
_cell.angle_gamma   90.00
#
_symmetry.space_group_name_H-M   'P 1'
#
loop_
_entity.id
_entity.type
_entity.pdbx_description
1 polymer ?
#
loop_
_entity_poly.entity_id
_entity_poly.type
_entity_poly.pdbx_seq_one_letter_code
_entity_poly.pdbx_strand_id
1 'polypeptide(L)'
;MRVKLNRGNLTVSLPFARPLLMQPQLIPPSFFQMVYGALTPDFPIAAAEFSAGAGNKLSEVFARFNLYGGVNTATLYCDRLVFDFANLTPADYPIVYDIMRRIHDAFPNAFDQVGYARTEISSFIHFEVEAPGDANEYLNRFQPTGSLQPFVGVGELVTEPVGRFHLIGVDQTWRCKFGVEKSAALANGIFVDMTIVLSNPGVLPRFSSFVSKLEMASRIGIATRAVLELEWDT
;
A
#
# COMPACT_ATOMS: atom_id res chain seq x y z
N MET A 1 3.71 13.48 20.15
CA MET A 1 4.59 12.37 20.58
C MET A 1 5.58 12.11 19.47
N ARG A 2 6.89 12.14 19.74
CA ARG A 2 7.90 11.84 18.71
C ARG A 2 8.03 10.34 18.52
N VAL A 3 7.88 9.93 17.26
CA VAL A 3 8.03 8.53 16.88
C VAL A 3 8.98 8.41 15.71
N LYS A 4 9.77 7.35 15.72
CA LYS A 4 10.71 7.00 14.65
C LYS A 4 10.22 5.79 13.90
N LEU A 5 10.18 5.89 12.57
CA LEU A 5 9.92 4.77 11.69
C LEU A 5 11.03 3.72 11.86
N ASN A 6 10.67 2.53 12.33
CA ASN A 6 11.64 1.45 12.50
C ASN A 6 11.61 0.52 11.27
N ARG A 7 10.45 -0.10 11.03
CA ARG A 7 10.23 -1.01 9.90
C ARG A 7 8.77 -1.04 9.49
N GLY A 8 8.48 -1.36 8.24
CA GLY A 8 7.11 -1.56 7.81
C GLY A 8 6.96 -2.48 6.61
N ASN A 9 5.73 -2.88 6.37
CA ASN A 9 5.31 -3.56 5.16
C ASN A 9 4.43 -2.61 4.34
N LEU A 10 4.54 -2.71 3.03
CA LEU A 10 3.75 -1.95 2.08
C LEU A 10 3.24 -2.90 1.00
N THR A 11 1.92 -3.04 0.91
CA THR A 11 1.26 -3.81 -0.13
C THR A 11 0.39 -2.88 -0.95
N VAL A 12 0.58 -2.88 -2.27
CA VAL A 12 -0.26 -2.13 -3.22
C VAL A 12 -0.92 -3.11 -4.16
N SER A 13 -2.25 -3.22 -4.09
CA SER A 13 -3.06 -4.02 -4.99
C SER A 13 -3.81 -3.14 -5.98
N LEU A 14 -3.73 -3.50 -7.25
CA LEU A 14 -4.36 -2.82 -8.36
C LEU A 14 -5.27 -3.81 -9.11
N PRO A 15 -6.49 -4.09 -8.60
CA PRO A 15 -7.46 -4.91 -9.32
C PRO A 15 -7.83 -4.29 -10.65
N PHE A 16 -7.88 -5.10 -11.70
CA PHE A 16 -8.29 -4.69 -13.02
C PHE A 16 -9.81 -4.54 -13.11
N ALA A 17 -10.28 -3.63 -13.96
CA ALA A 17 -11.70 -3.47 -14.28
C ALA A 17 -12.26 -4.69 -15.01
N ARG A 18 -11.40 -5.40 -15.75
CA ARG A 18 -11.68 -6.68 -16.40
C ARG A 18 -10.43 -7.55 -16.30
N PRO A 19 -10.57 -8.88 -16.13
CA PRO A 19 -9.43 -9.78 -16.17
C PRO A 19 -8.68 -9.70 -17.50
N LEU A 20 -7.39 -10.02 -17.48
CA LEU A 20 -6.59 -10.27 -18.67
C LEU A 20 -7.16 -11.45 -19.45
N LEU A 21 -7.70 -11.18 -20.63
CA LEU A 21 -8.26 -12.19 -21.54
C LEU A 21 -7.24 -12.68 -22.58
N MET A 22 -5.97 -12.28 -22.46
CA MET A 22 -4.90 -12.79 -23.32
C MET A 22 -4.74 -14.31 -23.13
N GLN A 23 -4.21 -14.98 -24.14
CA GLN A 23 -3.76 -16.37 -24.00
C GLN A 23 -2.86 -16.48 -22.75
N PRO A 24 -3.21 -17.28 -21.72
CA PRO A 24 -2.50 -17.29 -20.44
C PRO A 24 -0.99 -17.52 -20.58
N GLN A 25 -0.56 -18.25 -21.59
CA GLN A 25 0.85 -18.49 -21.93
C GLN A 25 1.64 -17.24 -22.34
N LEU A 26 0.98 -16.17 -22.80
CA LEU A 26 1.62 -14.93 -23.22
C LEU A 26 1.79 -13.93 -22.06
N ILE A 27 1.03 -14.08 -20.99
CA ILE A 27 1.03 -13.14 -19.85
C ILE A 27 2.41 -13.09 -19.18
N PRO A 28 3.05 -14.22 -18.79
CA PRO A 28 4.35 -14.16 -18.13
C PRO A 28 5.47 -13.57 -19.00
N PRO A 29 5.67 -13.98 -20.27
CA PRO A 29 6.71 -13.38 -21.12
C PRO A 29 6.54 -11.87 -21.32
N SER A 30 5.32 -11.39 -21.58
CA SER A 30 5.04 -9.96 -21.74
C SER A 30 5.32 -9.18 -20.45
N PHE A 31 4.94 -9.73 -19.29
CA PHE A 31 5.23 -9.11 -18.01
C PHE A 31 6.74 -9.05 -17.73
N PHE A 32 7.48 -10.14 -17.96
CA PHE A 32 8.93 -10.18 -17.71
C PHE A 32 9.69 -9.19 -18.59
N GLN A 33 9.36 -9.14 -19.89
CA GLN A 33 9.98 -8.19 -20.82
C GLN A 33 9.70 -6.74 -20.41
N MET A 34 8.46 -6.44 -20.02
CA MET A 34 8.06 -5.12 -19.54
C MET A 34 8.83 -4.72 -18.29
N VAL A 35 8.87 -5.58 -17.26
CA VAL A 35 9.59 -5.31 -16.01
C VAL A 35 11.09 -5.13 -16.27
N TYR A 36 11.71 -6.03 -17.04
CA TYR A 36 13.12 -5.96 -17.37
C TYR A 36 13.46 -4.65 -18.10
N GLY A 37 12.69 -4.29 -19.14
CA GLY A 37 12.90 -3.05 -19.88
C GLY A 37 12.69 -1.79 -19.04
N ALA A 38 11.73 -1.80 -18.11
CA ALA A 38 11.42 -0.64 -17.28
C ALA A 38 12.47 -0.37 -16.19
N LEU A 39 13.13 -1.42 -15.69
CA LEU A 39 13.98 -1.35 -14.51
C LEU A 39 15.47 -1.51 -14.80
N THR A 40 15.87 -2.28 -15.83
CA THR A 40 17.30 -2.54 -16.11
C THR A 40 18.18 -1.31 -16.31
N PRO A 41 17.68 -0.11 -16.70
CA PRO A 41 18.54 1.07 -16.78
C PRO A 41 19.13 1.50 -15.43
N ASP A 42 18.44 1.23 -14.33
CA ASP A 42 18.80 1.73 -12.99
C ASP A 42 18.92 0.62 -11.94
N PHE A 43 18.36 -0.55 -12.20
CA PHE A 43 18.37 -1.70 -11.30
C PHE A 43 18.89 -2.94 -12.05
N PRO A 44 20.02 -3.55 -11.64
CA PRO A 44 20.48 -4.78 -12.24
C PRO A 44 19.51 -5.90 -11.92
N ILE A 45 18.89 -6.48 -12.95
CA ILE A 45 17.91 -7.57 -12.81
C ILE A 45 18.51 -8.87 -13.31
N ALA A 46 18.42 -9.91 -12.48
CA ALA A 46 18.81 -11.26 -12.88
C ALA A 46 17.59 -12.04 -13.40
N ALA A 47 17.80 -12.91 -14.39
CA ALA A 47 16.72 -13.77 -14.90
C ALA A 47 16.10 -14.66 -13.81
N ALA A 48 16.89 -15.03 -12.78
CA ALA A 48 16.45 -15.82 -11.63
C ALA A 48 15.42 -15.09 -10.74
N GLU A 49 15.26 -13.78 -10.90
CA GLU A 49 14.26 -12.99 -10.18
C GLU A 49 12.85 -13.16 -10.75
N PHE A 50 12.71 -13.73 -11.95
CA PHE A 50 11.43 -14.00 -12.57
C PHE A 50 10.96 -15.43 -12.31
N SER A 51 9.67 -15.57 -12.02
CA SER A 51 9.01 -16.85 -11.87
C SER A 51 7.57 -16.79 -12.35
N ALA A 52 7.03 -17.92 -12.79
CA ALA A 52 5.62 -18.07 -13.12
C ALA A 52 5.09 -19.35 -12.49
N GLY A 53 3.80 -19.36 -12.15
CA GLY A 53 3.19 -20.51 -11.49
C GLY A 53 1.68 -20.45 -11.45
N ALA A 54 1.08 -21.53 -10.93
CA ALA A 54 -0.33 -21.55 -10.60
C ALA A 54 -0.56 -20.77 -9.31
N GLY A 55 -1.60 -19.93 -9.30
CA GLY A 55 -2.04 -19.19 -8.12
C GLY A 55 -2.75 -20.08 -7.11
N ASN A 56 -3.22 -19.45 -6.03
CA ASN A 56 -3.88 -20.15 -4.93
C ASN A 56 -5.38 -20.42 -5.23
N LYS A 57 -5.90 -19.85 -6.31
CA LYS A 57 -7.26 -20.07 -6.81
C LYS A 57 -7.23 -20.98 -8.04
N LEU A 58 -8.30 -21.76 -8.22
CA LEU A 58 -8.47 -22.62 -9.39
C LEU A 58 -8.31 -21.78 -10.68
N SER A 59 -7.46 -22.25 -11.59
CA SER A 59 -7.18 -21.61 -12.89
C SER A 59 -6.52 -20.22 -12.81
N GLU A 60 -6.03 -19.80 -11.64
CA GLU A 60 -5.20 -18.59 -11.52
C GLU A 60 -3.78 -18.91 -11.98
N VAL A 61 -3.22 -18.06 -12.83
CA VAL A 61 -1.80 -18.07 -13.21
C VAL A 61 -1.22 -16.75 -12.75
N PHE A 62 0.01 -16.78 -12.25
CA PHE A 62 0.75 -15.57 -11.92
C PHE A 62 2.10 -15.53 -12.60
N ALA A 63 2.55 -14.30 -12.86
CA ALA A 63 3.91 -13.96 -13.21
C ALA A 63 4.47 -13.08 -12.10
N ARG A 64 5.65 -13.41 -11.58
CA ARG A 64 6.23 -12.75 -10.42
C ARG A 64 7.66 -12.32 -10.72
N PHE A 65 7.95 -11.08 -10.34
CA PHE A 65 9.28 -10.54 -10.21
C PHE A 65 9.61 -10.41 -8.72
N ASN A 66 10.72 -11.02 -8.32
CA ASN A 66 11.25 -11.03 -6.97
C ASN A 66 12.35 -9.97 -6.86
N LEU A 67 12.31 -9.15 -5.83
CA LEU A 67 13.33 -8.18 -5.51
C LEU A 67 14.12 -8.63 -4.28
N TYR A 68 15.41 -8.31 -4.24
CA TYR A 68 16.27 -8.47 -3.06
C TYR A 68 16.23 -9.88 -2.45
N GLY A 69 16.36 -10.91 -3.29
CA GLY A 69 16.39 -12.30 -2.81
C GLY A 69 15.03 -12.91 -2.49
N GLY A 70 13.92 -12.30 -2.93
CA GLY A 70 12.58 -12.92 -2.93
C GLY A 70 11.62 -12.47 -1.83
N VAL A 71 12.05 -11.56 -0.96
CA VAL A 71 11.21 -11.01 0.12
C VAL A 71 10.17 -10.02 -0.42
N ASN A 72 10.57 -9.23 -1.41
CA ASN A 72 9.77 -8.18 -2.01
C ASN A 72 9.35 -8.61 -3.41
N THR A 73 8.13 -8.32 -3.84
CA THR A 73 7.61 -8.85 -5.11
C THR A 73 6.74 -7.86 -5.87
N ALA A 74 6.79 -7.96 -7.19
CA ALA A 74 5.75 -7.49 -8.09
C ALA A 74 5.13 -8.71 -8.77
N THR A 75 3.86 -8.99 -8.49
CA THR A 75 3.14 -10.16 -9.00
C THR A 75 1.96 -9.71 -9.86
N LEU A 76 1.96 -10.15 -11.11
CA LEU A 76 0.84 -10.05 -12.02
C LEU A 76 -0.02 -11.30 -11.92
N TYR A 77 -1.28 -11.13 -11.55
CA TYR A 77 -2.34 -12.12 -11.68
C TYR A 77 -3.23 -11.77 -12.88
N CYS A 78 -4.09 -12.69 -13.30
CA CYS A 78 -5.05 -12.41 -14.36
C CYS A 78 -6.00 -11.25 -14.04
N ASP A 79 -6.30 -10.98 -12.76
CA ASP A 79 -7.29 -9.99 -12.32
C ASP A 79 -6.70 -8.78 -11.59
N ARG A 80 -5.39 -8.77 -11.30
CA ARG A 80 -4.76 -7.70 -10.52
C ARG A 80 -3.24 -7.67 -10.70
N LEU A 81 -2.67 -6.48 -10.55
CA LEU A 81 -1.24 -6.29 -10.30
C LEU A 81 -1.05 -6.05 -8.80
N VAL A 82 -0.10 -6.75 -8.18
CA VAL A 82 0.18 -6.64 -6.73
C VAL A 82 1.65 -6.34 -6.54
N PHE A 83 1.95 -5.30 -5.79
CA PHE A 83 3.26 -5.05 -5.23
C PHE A 83 3.24 -5.37 -3.75
N ASP A 84 4.20 -6.14 -3.27
CA ASP A 84 4.29 -6.53 -1.88
C ASP A 84 5.73 -6.37 -1.39
N PHE A 85 5.91 -5.47 -0.45
CA PHE A 85 7.20 -5.13 0.12
C PHE A 85 7.18 -5.32 1.63
N ALA A 86 8.03 -6.20 2.13
CA ALA A 86 8.12 -6.53 3.54
C ALA A 86 9.44 -6.01 4.14
N ASN A 87 9.40 -5.71 5.45
CA ASN A 87 10.57 -5.32 6.24
C ASN A 87 11.31 -4.06 5.71
N LEU A 88 10.56 -3.09 5.18
CA LEU A 88 11.10 -1.82 4.69
C LEU A 88 11.61 -0.94 5.83
N THR A 89 12.83 -0.46 5.69
CA THR A 89 13.41 0.63 6.48
C THR A 89 13.12 1.98 5.79
N PRO A 90 13.27 3.12 6.50
CA PRO A 90 13.07 4.44 5.89
C PRO A 90 13.85 4.68 4.59
N ALA A 91 15.07 4.13 4.50
CA ALA A 91 15.94 4.27 3.34
C ALA A 91 15.44 3.50 2.09
N ASP A 92 14.59 2.49 2.28
CA ASP A 92 14.11 1.64 1.18
C ASP A 92 12.93 2.26 0.44
N TYR A 93 12.13 3.10 1.10
CA TYR A 93 10.90 3.68 0.53
C TYR A 93 11.12 4.44 -0.79
N PRO A 94 12.14 5.31 -0.95
CA PRO A 94 12.38 5.98 -2.22
C PRO A 94 12.61 5.00 -3.38
N ILE A 95 13.36 3.93 -3.14
CA ILE A 95 13.66 2.91 -4.15
C ILE A 95 12.40 2.11 -4.51
N VAL A 96 11.65 1.68 -3.48
CA VAL A 96 10.39 0.95 -3.63
C VAL A 96 9.37 1.76 -4.43
N TYR A 97 9.24 3.06 -4.14
CA TYR A 97 8.35 3.94 -4.88
C TYR A 97 8.77 4.08 -6.35
N ASP A 98 10.07 4.22 -6.64
CA ASP A 98 10.55 4.32 -8.01
C ASP A 98 10.32 3.02 -8.81
N ILE A 99 10.56 1.87 -8.19
CA ILE A 99 10.30 0.55 -8.80
C ILE A 99 8.81 0.38 -9.11
N MET A 100 7.92 0.64 -8.14
CA MET A 100 6.48 0.55 -8.38
C MET A 100 6.04 1.51 -9.49
N ARG A 101 6.55 2.74 -9.48
CA ARG A 101 6.24 3.75 -10.50
C ARG A 101 6.65 3.28 -11.89
N ARG A 102 7.87 2.80 -12.07
CA ARG A 102 8.37 2.34 -13.38
C ARG A 102 7.59 1.15 -13.93
N ILE A 103 7.31 0.15 -13.08
CA ILE A 103 6.51 -1.01 -13.49
C ILE A 103 5.09 -0.56 -13.85
N HIS A 104 4.48 0.29 -13.02
CA HIS A 104 3.14 0.81 -13.30
C HIS A 104 3.10 1.63 -14.60
N ASP A 105 4.06 2.52 -14.83
CA ASP A 105 4.10 3.39 -16.00
C ASP A 105 4.36 2.61 -17.30
N ALA A 106 5.09 1.50 -17.23
CA ALA A 106 5.30 0.60 -18.37
C ALA A 106 4.08 -0.29 -18.66
N PHE A 107 3.20 -0.51 -17.67
CA PHE A 107 2.09 -1.46 -17.76
C PHE A 107 1.10 -1.17 -18.90
N PRO A 108 0.62 0.06 -19.12
CA PRO A 108 -0.31 0.36 -20.21
C PRO A 108 0.25 0.08 -21.61
N ASN A 109 1.57 0.14 -21.77
CA ASN A 109 2.20 -0.15 -23.07
C ASN A 109 2.27 -1.65 -23.35
N ALA A 110 2.40 -2.48 -22.30
CA ALA A 110 2.42 -3.93 -22.42
C ALA A 110 1.02 -4.56 -22.39
N PHE A 111 0.06 -3.90 -21.74
CA PHE A 111 -1.31 -4.36 -21.51
C PHE A 111 -2.32 -3.22 -21.72
N ASP A 112 -2.42 -2.75 -22.96
CA ASP A 112 -3.22 -1.60 -23.41
C ASP A 112 -4.73 -1.69 -23.11
N GLN A 113 -5.27 -2.90 -23.01
CA GLN A 113 -6.70 -3.14 -22.76
C GLN A 113 -7.09 -3.05 -21.28
N VAL A 114 -6.14 -2.80 -20.38
CA VAL A 114 -6.35 -2.97 -18.93
C VAL A 114 -6.47 -1.65 -18.21
N GLY A 115 -7.70 -1.34 -17.78
CA GLY A 115 -7.96 -0.32 -16.77
C GLY A 115 -7.95 -0.91 -15.36
N TYR A 116 -7.61 -0.11 -14.35
CA TYR A 116 -7.76 -0.49 -12.94
C TYR A 116 -9.17 -0.19 -12.43
N ALA A 117 -9.78 -1.07 -11.64
CA ALA A 117 -11.06 -0.83 -10.98
C ALA A 117 -10.90 0.06 -9.74
N ARG A 118 -9.83 -0.18 -8.98
CA ARG A 118 -9.50 0.49 -7.73
C ARG A 118 -8.01 0.40 -7.44
N THR A 119 -7.56 1.19 -6.47
CA THR A 119 -6.22 1.07 -5.88
C THR A 119 -6.37 0.82 -4.40
N GLU A 120 -5.74 -0.23 -3.90
CA GLU A 120 -5.75 -0.62 -2.50
C GLU A 120 -4.32 -0.62 -1.98
N ILE A 121 -4.06 0.22 -0.98
CA ILE A 121 -2.74 0.42 -0.38
C ILE A 121 -2.87 0.03 1.08
N SER A 122 -2.12 -0.98 1.50
CA SER A 122 -2.02 -1.39 2.90
C SER A 122 -0.61 -1.17 3.39
N SER A 123 -0.49 -0.57 4.57
CA SER A 123 0.77 -0.32 5.24
C SER A 123 0.68 -0.79 6.68
N PHE A 124 1.69 -1.53 7.11
CA PHE A 124 1.81 -2.07 8.46
C PHE A 124 3.15 -1.63 9.01
N ILE A 125 3.16 -0.69 9.95
CA ILE A 125 4.38 0.00 10.35
C ILE A 125 4.58 -0.16 11.85
N HIS A 126 5.81 -0.48 12.23
CA HIS A 126 6.28 -0.39 13.61
C HIS A 126 7.01 0.94 13.81
N PHE A 127 6.52 1.72 14.75
CA PHE A 127 7.19 2.92 15.22
C PHE A 127 7.81 2.67 16.59
N GLU A 128 9.00 3.22 16.78
CA GLU A 128 9.63 3.33 18.09
C GLU A 128 9.24 4.67 18.72
N VAL A 129 8.82 4.63 19.97
CA VAL A 129 8.50 5.84 20.74
C VAL A 129 9.77 6.29 21.46
N GLU A 130 10.17 7.54 21.26
CA GLU A 130 11.47 8.04 21.73
C GLU A 130 11.57 8.15 23.26
N ALA A 131 10.44 8.34 23.95
CA ALA A 131 10.38 8.44 25.41
C ALA A 131 9.80 7.14 26.04
N PRO A 132 10.46 6.56 27.07
CA PRO A 132 9.97 5.37 27.77
C PRO A 132 8.64 5.63 28.52
N GLY A 133 7.64 4.75 28.34
CA GLY A 133 6.35 4.81 29.04
C GLY A 133 5.21 5.44 28.23
N ASP A 134 5.55 6.26 27.23
CA ASP A 134 4.62 7.02 26.40
C ASP A 134 3.76 6.14 25.48
N ALA A 135 4.24 4.96 25.07
CA ALA A 135 3.46 4.09 24.18
C ALA A 135 2.14 3.62 24.82
N ASN A 136 2.18 3.19 26.09
CA ASN A 136 0.97 2.78 26.80
C ASN A 136 0.08 4.00 27.13
N GLU A 137 0.69 5.14 27.49
CA GLU A 137 -0.04 6.39 27.77
C GLU A 137 -0.78 6.88 26.51
N TYR A 138 -0.12 6.85 25.36
CA TYR A 138 -0.68 7.20 24.06
C TYR A 138 -1.87 6.30 23.70
N LEU A 139 -1.72 4.98 23.82
CA LEU A 139 -2.82 4.04 23.54
C LEU A 139 -4.03 4.23 24.47
N ASN A 140 -3.80 4.64 25.72
CA ASN A 140 -4.88 4.95 26.66
C ASN A 140 -5.72 6.17 26.23
N ARG A 141 -5.15 7.10 25.45
CA ARG A 141 -5.89 8.25 24.88
C ARG A 141 -6.92 7.83 23.83
N PHE A 142 -6.73 6.67 23.21
CA PHE A 142 -7.63 6.11 22.19
C PHE A 142 -8.61 5.08 22.75
N GLN A 143 -8.64 4.87 24.07
CA GLN A 143 -9.75 4.17 24.69
C GLN A 143 -11.01 5.03 24.55
N PRO A 144 -12.13 4.49 24.06
CA PRO A 144 -13.30 5.29 23.71
C PRO A 144 -13.90 5.96 24.96
N THR A 145 -13.60 7.24 25.16
CA THR A 145 -14.21 8.11 26.16
C THR A 145 -15.39 8.86 25.55
N GLY A 146 -16.50 8.14 25.34
CA GLY A 146 -17.81 8.76 25.08
C GLY A 146 -18.03 9.33 23.68
N SER A 147 -19.31 9.51 23.36
CA SER A 147 -19.88 9.83 22.04
C SER A 147 -19.20 10.98 21.29
N LEU A 148 -18.71 10.73 20.07
CA LEU A 148 -18.07 11.73 19.22
C LEU A 148 -19.05 12.34 18.21
N GLN A 149 -18.94 13.66 18.04
CA GLN A 149 -19.65 14.42 17.00
C GLN A 149 -19.14 14.05 15.60
N PRO A 150 -20.01 14.05 14.57
CA PRO A 150 -19.62 13.80 13.18
C PRO A 150 -18.66 14.89 12.68
N PHE A 151 -17.63 14.47 11.94
CA PHE A 151 -16.68 15.38 11.29
C PHE A 151 -17.41 16.10 10.15
N VAL A 152 -17.69 17.39 10.32
CA VAL A 152 -18.34 18.21 9.29
C VAL A 152 -17.42 18.27 8.06
N GLY A 153 -17.78 17.56 6.99
CA GLY A 153 -17.16 17.66 5.67
C GLY A 153 -16.19 16.53 5.26
N VAL A 154 -15.95 15.49 6.07
CA VAL A 154 -14.96 14.44 5.73
C VAL A 154 -15.53 13.01 5.75
N GLY A 155 -16.51 12.68 6.60
CA GLY A 155 -17.13 11.34 6.66
C GLY A 155 -17.67 10.94 8.04
N GLU A 156 -18.25 9.75 8.13
CA GLU A 156 -18.67 9.12 9.40
C GLU A 156 -17.53 8.32 10.05
N LEU A 157 -17.40 8.45 11.37
CA LEU A 157 -16.41 7.74 12.19
C LEU A 157 -17.09 6.56 12.91
N VAL A 158 -16.59 5.34 12.68
CA VAL A 158 -16.96 4.15 13.48
C VAL A 158 -15.74 3.71 14.27
N THR A 159 -15.80 3.74 15.60
CA THR A 159 -14.71 3.32 16.48
C THR A 159 -14.90 1.89 17.01
N GLU A 160 -13.81 1.13 17.04
CA GLU A 160 -13.71 -0.19 17.68
C GLU A 160 -12.75 -0.10 18.90
N PRO A 161 -12.76 -1.04 19.87
CA PRO A 161 -11.85 -0.97 21.02
C PRO A 161 -10.39 -1.11 20.58
N VAL A 162 -9.50 -0.28 21.16
CA VAL A 162 -8.13 0.02 20.69
C VAL A 162 -8.18 0.87 19.42
N GLY A 163 -7.42 1.98 19.35
CA GLY A 163 -7.56 3.15 18.46
C GLY A 163 -7.74 2.90 16.95
N ARG A 164 -8.80 2.20 16.60
CA ARG A 164 -9.18 1.75 15.28
C ARG A 164 -10.36 2.57 14.83
N PHE A 165 -10.29 3.05 13.61
CA PHE A 165 -11.38 3.78 13.01
C PHE A 165 -11.42 3.65 11.51
N HIS A 166 -12.58 3.98 10.98
CA HIS A 166 -12.86 4.01 9.55
C HIS A 166 -13.20 5.44 9.15
N LEU A 167 -12.56 5.93 8.10
CA LEU A 167 -12.93 7.16 7.42
C LEU A 167 -13.41 6.79 6.02
N ILE A 168 -14.53 7.37 5.61
CA ILE A 168 -15.06 7.22 4.26
C ILE A 168 -15.24 8.63 3.72
N GLY A 169 -14.62 8.93 2.58
CA GLY A 169 -14.79 10.23 1.93
C GLY A 169 -16.26 10.52 1.66
N VAL A 170 -16.66 11.79 1.76
CA VAL A 170 -18.05 12.23 1.53
C VAL A 170 -18.55 11.81 0.14
N ASP A 171 -17.67 11.84 -0.85
CA ASP A 171 -17.92 11.42 -2.23
C ASP A 171 -17.86 9.89 -2.43
N GLN A 172 -17.53 9.14 -1.38
CA GLN A 172 -17.33 7.69 -1.34
C GLN A 172 -16.28 7.16 -2.33
N THR A 173 -15.41 8.04 -2.85
CA THR A 173 -14.34 7.66 -3.78
C THR A 173 -13.13 7.09 -3.07
N TRP A 174 -13.03 7.28 -1.76
CA TRP A 174 -11.99 6.66 -0.96
C TRP A 174 -12.50 6.24 0.41
N ARG A 175 -11.83 5.25 0.97
CA ARG A 175 -11.99 4.82 2.37
C ARG A 175 -10.62 4.55 2.96
N CYS A 176 -10.45 4.92 4.22
CA CYS A 176 -9.27 4.63 5.02
C CYS A 176 -9.71 3.81 6.22
N LYS A 177 -9.03 2.70 6.46
CA LYS A 177 -9.06 1.98 7.72
C LYS A 177 -7.75 2.25 8.41
N PHE A 178 -7.82 2.59 9.68
CA PHE A 178 -6.65 2.82 10.51
C PHE A 178 -6.79 2.05 11.80
N GLY A 179 -5.69 1.50 12.29
CA GLY A 179 -5.57 0.98 13.64
C GLY A 179 -4.21 1.30 14.22
N VAL A 180 -4.19 1.48 15.54
CA VAL A 180 -2.96 1.64 16.31
C VAL A 180 -3.00 0.79 17.56
N GLU A 181 -1.95 0.00 17.76
CA GLU A 181 -1.83 -0.96 18.84
C GLU A 181 -0.42 -0.94 19.43
N LYS A 182 -0.20 -1.69 20.51
CA LYS A 182 1.13 -1.90 21.04
C LYS A 182 1.93 -2.80 20.10
N SER A 183 3.15 -2.39 19.76
CA SER A 183 4.05 -3.22 18.96
C SER A 183 4.46 -4.46 19.76
N ALA A 184 4.16 -5.65 19.24
CA ALA A 184 4.69 -6.90 19.79
C ALA A 184 6.20 -7.07 19.52
N ALA A 185 6.73 -6.31 18.55
CA ALA A 185 8.11 -6.42 18.10
C ALA A 185 9.08 -5.47 18.82
N LEU A 186 8.56 -4.41 19.46
CA LEU A 186 9.35 -3.36 20.09
C LEU A 186 8.87 -3.16 21.53
N ALA A 187 9.80 -3.15 22.49
CA ALA A 187 9.47 -3.00 23.91
C ALA A 187 8.72 -1.69 24.21
N ASN A 188 9.07 -0.62 23.51
CA ASN A 188 8.44 0.71 23.60
C ASN A 188 8.02 1.22 22.21
N GLY A 189 7.22 0.42 21.50
CA GLY A 189 6.75 0.79 20.17
C GLY A 189 5.25 0.68 20.00
N ILE A 190 4.75 1.39 18.99
CA ILE A 190 3.39 1.26 18.49
C ILE A 190 3.41 0.57 17.14
N PHE A 191 2.39 -0.24 16.89
CA PHE A 191 2.11 -0.83 15.60
C PHE A 191 0.94 -0.09 14.98
N VAL A 192 1.08 0.29 13.73
CA VAL A 192 0.06 1.03 12.97
C VAL A 192 -0.30 0.23 11.74
N ASP A 193 -1.56 -0.12 11.60
CA ASP A 193 -2.13 -0.64 10.37
C ASP A 193 -2.95 0.44 9.67
N MET A 194 -2.73 0.59 8.36
CA MET A 194 -3.45 1.55 7.54
C MET A 194 -3.78 0.92 6.20
N THR A 195 -5.06 0.87 5.86
CA THR A 195 -5.53 0.43 4.55
C THR A 195 -6.33 1.54 3.88
N ILE A 196 -5.82 2.07 2.78
CA ILE A 196 -6.49 3.06 1.95
C ILE A 196 -6.99 2.37 0.69
N VAL A 197 -8.28 2.51 0.40
CA VAL A 197 -8.88 2.05 -0.85
C VAL A 197 -9.42 3.26 -1.60
N LEU A 198 -8.92 3.46 -2.82
CA LEU A 198 -9.39 4.45 -3.76
C LEU A 198 -10.30 3.75 -4.78
N SER A 199 -11.60 3.96 -4.63
CA SER A 199 -12.66 3.43 -5.50
C SER A 199 -12.83 4.31 -6.73
N ASN A 200 -12.83 3.68 -7.91
CA ASN A 200 -13.30 4.24 -9.18
C ASN A 200 -12.44 5.39 -9.78
N PRO A 201 -11.58 5.12 -10.79
CA PRO A 201 -10.74 6.12 -11.47
C PRO A 201 -11.50 7.04 -12.46
N GLY A 202 -12.82 7.19 -12.31
CA GLY A 202 -13.60 8.14 -13.09
C GLY A 202 -13.60 9.56 -12.51
N VAL A 203 -13.33 9.70 -11.21
CA VAL A 203 -13.28 10.98 -10.48
C VAL A 203 -11.85 11.48 -10.29
N LEU A 204 -10.89 10.56 -10.12
CA LEU A 204 -9.51 10.86 -10.44
C LEU A 204 -9.42 10.97 -11.96
N PRO A 205 -8.80 12.00 -12.54
CA PRO A 205 -8.66 12.10 -13.99
C PRO A 205 -8.19 10.74 -14.53
N ARG A 206 -8.73 10.26 -15.66
CA ARG A 206 -8.21 9.08 -16.38
C ARG A 206 -6.67 9.11 -16.57
N PHE A 207 -6.08 10.29 -16.41
CA PHE A 207 -4.67 10.64 -16.52
C PHE A 207 -3.96 10.94 -15.17
N SER A 208 -4.58 10.70 -14.00
CA SER A 208 -3.88 10.89 -12.73
C SER A 208 -2.78 9.83 -12.65
N SER A 209 -1.52 10.28 -12.61
CA SER A 209 -0.38 9.38 -12.52
C SER A 209 -0.48 8.51 -11.26
N PHE A 210 0.13 7.32 -11.30
CA PHE A 210 0.24 6.48 -10.11
C PHE A 210 0.87 7.22 -8.93
N VAL A 211 1.81 8.11 -9.23
CA VAL A 211 2.42 9.04 -8.26
C VAL A 211 1.34 9.89 -7.59
N SER A 212 0.41 10.50 -8.32
CA SER A 212 -0.68 11.28 -7.70
C SER A 212 -1.59 10.45 -6.80
N LYS A 213 -1.80 9.16 -7.10
CA LYS A 213 -2.57 8.24 -6.23
C LYS A 213 -1.80 7.90 -4.95
N LEU A 214 -0.50 7.65 -5.06
CA LEU A 214 0.38 7.44 -3.90
C LEU A 214 0.51 8.71 -3.06
N GLU A 215 0.59 9.88 -3.67
CA GLU A 215 0.59 11.17 -2.99
C GLU A 215 -0.72 11.43 -2.27
N MET A 216 -1.87 11.13 -2.89
CA MET A 216 -3.17 11.22 -2.25
C MET A 216 -3.26 10.28 -1.05
N ALA A 217 -2.80 9.04 -1.20
CA ALA A 217 -2.74 8.09 -0.08
C ALA A 217 -1.80 8.57 1.03
N SER A 218 -0.65 9.14 0.67
CA SER A 218 0.28 9.75 1.62
C SER A 218 -0.36 10.93 2.37
N ARG A 219 -1.07 11.81 1.67
CA ARG A 219 -1.82 12.94 2.27
C ARG A 219 -2.94 12.47 3.18
N ILE A 220 -3.70 11.44 2.79
CA ILE A 220 -4.71 10.80 3.65
C ILE A 220 -4.03 10.22 4.88
N GLY A 221 -2.88 9.56 4.70
CA GLY A 221 -2.05 9.07 5.81
C GLY A 221 -1.61 10.19 6.74
N ILE A 222 -1.13 11.32 6.21
CA ILE A 222 -0.73 12.50 7.00
C ILE A 222 -1.92 13.13 7.72
N ALA A 223 -3.07 13.28 7.07
CA ALA A 223 -4.28 13.79 7.71
C ALA A 223 -4.75 12.87 8.85
N THR A 224 -4.67 11.55 8.63
CA THR A 224 -4.94 10.53 9.64
C THR A 224 -3.95 10.63 10.81
N ARG A 225 -2.65 10.90 10.53
CA ARG A 225 -1.61 11.14 11.56
C ARG A 225 -1.85 12.42 12.36
N ALA A 226 -2.30 13.50 11.71
CA ALA A 226 -2.57 14.78 12.36
C ALA A 226 -3.73 14.66 13.36
N VAL A 227 -4.77 13.88 13.03
CA VAL A 227 -5.88 13.54 13.95
C VAL A 227 -5.39 12.76 15.18
N LEU A 228 -4.26 12.07 15.04
CA LEU A 228 -3.66 11.23 16.07
C LEU A 228 -2.52 11.90 16.83
N GLU A 229 -2.20 13.17 16.54
CA GLU A 229 -1.09 13.92 17.16
C GLU A 229 0.28 13.21 17.07
N LEU A 230 0.48 12.41 16.02
CA LEU A 230 1.74 11.74 15.73
C LEU A 230 2.69 12.70 15.01
N GLU A 231 3.72 13.16 15.70
CA GLU A 231 4.83 13.93 15.11
C GLU A 231 5.96 12.97 14.76
N TRP A 232 6.38 12.97 13.49
CA TRP A 232 7.50 12.15 13.03
C TRP A 232 8.69 13.07 12.78
N ASP A 233 9.88 12.62 13.17
CA ASP A 233 11.10 13.12 12.54
C ASP A 233 11.25 12.37 11.20
N THR A 234 11.12 13.11 10.10
CA THR A 234 11.40 12.61 8.73
C THR A 234 12.89 12.46 8.48
#